data_AF-A0A3M2RH79-F1
#
_entry.id   AF-A0A3M2RH79-F1
#
_cell.length_a   1.000
_cell.length_b   1.000
_cell.length_c   1.000
_cell.angle_alpha   90.00
_cell.angle_beta   90.00
_cell.angle_gamma   90.00
#
_symmetry.space_group_name_H-M   'P 1'
#
loop_
_entity.id
_entity.type
_entity.pdbx_description
1 polymer ?
#
loop_
_entity_poly.entity_id
_entity_poly.type
_entity_poly.pdbx_seq_one_letter_code
_entity_poly.pdbx_strand_id
1 'polypeptide(L)' 'TRPLNEDVVILGFDDRVILEQMSDDGEEVVRITLSMHQLTELRLALNLPEGNYRIEKEG' A
#
# COMPACT_ATOMS: atom_id res chain seq x y z
N THR A 1 3.09 -11.97 -20.50
CA THR A 1 3.14 -10.61 -19.92
C THR A 1 1.87 -10.44 -19.11
N ARG A 2 1.95 -10.50 -17.78
CA ARG A 2 0.80 -10.16 -16.93
C ARG A 2 0.40 -8.71 -17.27
N PRO A 3 -0.88 -8.37 -17.45
CA PRO A 3 -1.24 -6.97 -17.61
C PRO A 3 -0.75 -6.21 -16.38
N LEU A 4 -0.39 -4.93 -16.52
CA LEU A 4 -0.07 -4.09 -15.37
C LEU A 4 -1.22 -4.24 -14.38
N ASN A 5 -0.96 -4.86 -13.23
CA ASN A 5 -1.96 -4.94 -12.16
C ASN A 5 -2.40 -3.50 -11.92
N GLU A 6 -3.70 -3.24 -11.93
CA GLU A 6 -4.24 -1.88 -11.84
C GLU A 6 -3.64 -1.11 -10.66
N ASP A 7 -3.61 0.22 -10.74
CA ASP A 7 -2.98 1.07 -9.74
C ASP A 7 -3.48 0.76 -8.33
N VAL A 8 -2.55 0.68 -7.37
CA VAL A 8 -2.90 0.51 -5.96
C VAL A 8 -3.18 1.88 -5.35
N VAL A 9 -4.38 2.07 -4.81
CA VAL A 9 -4.76 3.28 -4.08
C VAL A 9 -4.44 3.10 -2.61
N ILE A 10 -3.74 4.07 -2.03
CA ILE A 10 -3.42 4.12 -0.59
C ILE A 10 -4.22 5.26 0.04
N LEU A 11 -5.12 4.92 0.96
CA LEU A 11 -5.92 5.87 1.72
C LEU A 11 -5.40 5.93 3.17
N GLY A 12 -5.03 7.12 3.61
CA GLY A 12 -4.60 7.39 4.98
C GLY A 12 -5.72 7.96 5.84
N PHE A 13 -5.87 7.43 7.04
CA PHE A 13 -6.77 7.92 8.08
C PHE A 13 -6.01 8.05 9.39
N ASP A 14 -6.61 8.71 10.39
CA ASP A 14 -5.98 8.95 11.69
C ASP A 14 -5.59 7.65 12.43
N ASP A 15 -6.34 6.55 12.21
CA ASP A 15 -6.17 5.28 12.94
C ASP A 15 -5.79 4.07 12.07
N ARG A 16 -5.79 4.22 10.74
CA ARG A 16 -5.58 3.11 9.80
C ARG A 16 -5.11 3.57 8.43
N VAL A 17 -4.56 2.61 7.68
CA VAL A 17 -4.29 2.73 6.24
C VAL A 17 -5.10 1.68 5.49
N ILE A 18 -5.68 2.08 4.36
CA ILE A 18 -6.42 1.18 3.48
C ILE A 18 -5.70 1.12 2.13
N LEU A 19 -5.54 -0.10 1.61
CA LEU A 19 -5.03 -0.41 0.28
C LEU A 19 -6.20 -0.93 -0.56
N GLU A 20 -6.38 -0.38 -1.75
CA GLU A 20 -7.40 -0.81 -2.71
C GLU A 20 -6.77 -1.12 -4.06
N GLN A 21 -7.24 -2.19 -4.69
CA GLN A 21 -6.83 -2.58 -6.04
C GLN A 21 -7.97 -3.34 -6.72
N MET A 22 -8.15 -3.15 -8.01
CA MET A 22 -9.07 -3.99 -8.78
C MET A 22 -8.57 -5.43 -8.86
N SER A 23 -9.49 -6.39 -8.79
CA SER A 23 -9.19 -7.80 -8.95
C SER A 23 -8.60 -8.09 -10.33
N ASP A 24 -7.83 -9.18 -10.45
CA ASP A 24 -7.18 -9.59 -11.71
C ASP A 24 -8.18 -9.80 -12.88
N ASP A 25 -9.46 -10.05 -12.57
CA ASP A 25 -10.55 -10.20 -13.54
C ASP A 25 -11.34 -8.91 -13.82
N GLY A 26 -11.06 -7.81 -13.10
CA GLY A 26 -11.69 -6.52 -13.33
C GLY A 26 -13.15 -6.44 -12.87
N GLU A 27 -13.60 -7.32 -11.97
CA GLU A 27 -14.99 -7.35 -11.50
C GLU A 27 -15.19 -6.68 -10.14
N GLU A 28 -14.17 -6.64 -9.27
CA GLU A 28 -14.30 -6.07 -7.93
C GLU A 28 -13.07 -5.31 -7.44
N VAL A 29 -13.28 -4.40 -6.49
CA VAL A 29 -12.17 -3.75 -5.77
C VAL A 29 -11.86 -4.54 -4.50
N VAL A 30 -10.67 -5.12 -4.45
CA VAL A 30 -10.12 -5.81 -3.30
C VAL A 30 -9.54 -4.78 -2.32
N ARG A 31 -9.86 -4.92 -1.03
CA ARG A 31 -9.47 -3.98 0.02
C ARG A 31 -8.70 -4.66 1.15
N ILE A 32 -7.57 -4.09 1.54
CA ILE A 32 -6.81 -4.47 2.74
C ILE A 32 -6.78 -3.28 3.70
N THR A 33 -7.14 -3.50 4.96
CA THR A 33 -7.07 -2.48 6.02
C THR A 33 -6.01 -2.85 7.03
N LEU A 34 -5.10 -1.93 7.31
CA LEU A 34 -4.03 -2.08 8.29
C LEU A 34 -4.21 -1.05 9.39
N SER A 35 -4.21 -1.50 10.64
CA SER A 35 -3.99 -0.60 11.78
C SER A 35 -2.58 -0.02 11.75
N MET A 36 -2.35 1.09 12.45
CA MET A 36 -1.01 1.69 12.56
C MET A 36 0.04 0.74 13.16
N HIS A 37 -0.39 -0.18 14.04
CA HIS A 37 0.49 -1.20 14.61
C HIS A 37 0.92 -2.22 13.54
N GLN A 38 -0.03 -2.79 12.79
CA GLN A 38 0.25 -3.74 11.71
C GLN A 38 1.11 -3.13 10.60
N LEU A 39 0.89 -1.85 10.26
CA LEU A 39 1.72 -1.15 9.29
C LEU A 39 3.17 -1.03 9.79
N THR A 40 3.37 -0.80 11.08
CA THR A 40 4.69 -0.76 11.72
C THR A 40 5.37 -2.12 11.67
N GLU A 41 4.64 -3.19 12.02
CA GLU A 41 5.16 -4.57 11.93
C GLU A 41 5.54 -4.94 10.50
N LEU A 42 4.71 -4.58 9.51
CA LEU A 42 4.99 -4.80 8.10
C LEU A 42 6.27 -4.07 7.67
N ARG A 43 6.45 -2.80 8.06
CA ARG A 43 7.67 -2.02 7.79
C ARG A 43 8.92 -2.73 8.35
N LEU A 44 8.83 -3.27 9.58
CA LEU A 44 9.93 -3.99 10.21
C LEU A 44 10.24 -5.31 9.50
N ALA A 45 9.21 -6.07 9.10
CA ALA A 45 9.34 -7.33 8.40
C ALA A 45 9.98 -7.18 7.01
N LEU A 46 9.79 -6.02 6.37
CA LEU A 46 10.31 -5.76 5.02
C LEU A 46 11.84 -5.54 4.95
N ASN A 47 12.59 -5.65 6.05
CA ASN A 47 14.06 -5.46 6.08
C ASN A 47 14.47 -4.24 5.24
N LEU A 48 13.78 -3.10 5.39
CA LEU A 48 14.01 -1.93 4.55
C LEU A 48 15.28 -1.21 5.06
N PRO A 49 16.45 -1.31 4.38
CA PRO A 49 17.49 -0.31 4.60
C PRO A 49 16.88 1.01 4.13
N GLU A 50 16.97 2.07 4.93
CA GLU A 50 16.21 3.31 4.78
C GLU A 50 16.55 4.14 3.51
N GLY A 51 16.42 3.58 2.30
CA GLY A 51 16.91 4.16 1.05
C GLY A 51 15.96 4.18 -0.15
N ASN A 52 14.87 3.41 -0.20
CA ASN A 52 13.99 3.34 -1.39
C ASN A 52 12.61 3.99 -1.26
N TYR A 53 12.26 4.56 -0.09
CA TYR A 53 11.08 5.41 0.06
C TYR A 53 11.51 6.80 0.52
N ARG A 54 12.01 7.63 -0.40
CA ARG A 54 11.92 9.07 -0.25
C ARG A 54 10.61 9.48 -0.93
N ILE A 55 9.61 9.84 -0.14
CA ILE A 55 8.59 10.78 -0.62
C ILE A 55 9.40 12.07 -0.81
N GLU A 56 9.81 12.36 -2.05
CA GLU A 56 10.31 13.68 -2.36
C GLU A 56 9.17 14.65 -2.06
N LYS A 57 9.38 15.47 -1.04
CA LYS A 57 8.51 16.61 -0.78
C LYS A 57 8.73 17.53 -1.98
N GLU A 58 7.84 17.50 -2.96
CA GLU A 58 7.82 18.51 -4.01
C GLU A 58 7.79 19.89 -3.33
N GLY A 59 8.68 20.77 -3.80
CA GLY A 59 8.81 22.14 -3.31
C GLY A 59 7.64 23.02 -3.72
#